data_AF-A0AAW0S8F9-F1
#
_entry.id   AF-A0AAW0S8F9-F1
#
_cell.length_a   1.000
_cell.length_b   1.000
_cell.length_c   1.000
_cell.angle_alpha   90.00
_cell.angle_beta   90.00
_cell.angle_gamma   90.00
#
_symmetry.space_group_name_H-M   'P 1'
#
loop_
_entity.id
_entity.type
_entity.pdbx_description
1 polymer ?
#
loop_
_entity_poly.entity_id
_entity_poly.type
_entity_poly.pdbx_seq_one_letter_code
_entity_poly.pdbx_strand_id
1 'polypeptide(L)'
;MASDLHQAEPSLRRVTFIWSKAYDTKDWALLASICADEMWICYDKLNMGIRSQKMPKDDFISMLSGSQLLGNPKLSTQHFLGNVLFEAVQTRESEIDVVCGEWQIMASHQRVLPDSEMKCWLSQGYLKHFY
;
A
#
# COMPACT_ATOMS: atom_id res chain seq x y z
N MET A 1 -21.70 -12.74 7.63
CA MET A 1 -20.24 -12.68 7.86
C MET A 1 -19.44 -13.43 6.79
N ALA A 2 -19.41 -14.78 6.75
CA ALA A 2 -18.62 -15.50 5.73
C ALA A 2 -19.17 -15.36 4.29
N SER A 3 -20.49 -15.30 4.11
CA SER A 3 -21.14 -15.01 2.82
C SER A 3 -20.77 -13.63 2.27
N ASP A 4 -20.67 -12.65 3.16
CA ASP A 4 -20.50 -11.24 2.82
C ASP A 4 -19.04 -10.97 2.46
N LEU A 5 -18.10 -11.64 3.14
CA LEU A 5 -16.67 -11.57 2.80
C LEU A 5 -16.38 -12.19 1.43
N HIS A 6 -16.97 -13.36 1.13
CA HIS A 6 -16.80 -14.00 -0.19
C HIS A 6 -17.35 -13.12 -1.32
N GLN A 7 -18.45 -12.39 -1.08
CA GLN A 7 -18.99 -11.44 -2.04
C GLN A 7 -18.13 -10.17 -2.17
N ALA A 8 -17.50 -9.71 -1.08
CA ALA A 8 -16.65 -8.53 -1.07
C ALA A 8 -15.25 -8.78 -1.66
N GLU A 9 -14.72 -10.01 -1.57
CA GLU A 9 -13.35 -10.36 -1.95
C GLU A 9 -12.90 -9.82 -3.32
N PRO A 10 -13.69 -9.95 -4.42
CA PRO A 10 -13.30 -9.39 -5.71
C PRO A 10 -13.03 -7.88 -5.66
N SER A 11 -13.83 -7.13 -4.89
CA SER A 11 -13.66 -5.68 -4.71
C SER A 11 -12.43 -5.36 -3.86
N LEU A 12 -12.17 -6.13 -2.80
CA LEU A 12 -10.98 -5.94 -1.95
C LEU A 12 -9.69 -6.22 -2.73
N ARG A 13 -9.68 -7.28 -3.55
CA ARG A 13 -8.57 -7.56 -4.46
C ARG A 13 -8.36 -6.44 -5.47
N ARG A 14 -9.45 -5.91 -6.02
CA ARG A 14 -9.40 -4.77 -6.95
C ARG A 14 -8.79 -3.53 -6.32
N VAL A 15 -9.19 -3.18 -5.09
CA VAL A 15 -8.63 -2.03 -4.37
C VAL A 15 -7.11 -2.17 -4.20
N THR A 16 -6.64 -3.33 -3.74
CA THR A 16 -5.21 -3.56 -3.51
C THR A 16 -4.41 -3.65 -4.81
N PHE A 17 -5.01 -4.17 -5.89
CA PHE A 17 -4.40 -4.08 -7.22
C PHE A 17 -4.29 -2.64 -7.72
N ILE A 18 -5.32 -1.81 -7.51
CA ILE A 18 -5.28 -0.39 -7.89
C ILE A 18 -4.22 0.33 -7.07
N TRP A 19 -4.09 0.03 -5.77
CA TRP A 19 -3.03 0.55 -4.91
C TRP A 19 -1.62 0.25 -5.48
N SER A 20 -1.34 -1.01 -5.83
CA SER A 20 -0.01 -1.38 -6.36
C SER A 20 0.25 -0.71 -7.70
N LYS A 21 -0.74 -0.73 -8.60
CA LYS A 21 -0.67 -0.06 -9.89
C LYS A 21 -0.39 1.44 -9.73
N ALA A 22 -1.12 2.13 -8.85
CA ALA A 22 -0.97 3.56 -8.63
C ALA A 22 0.43 3.91 -8.09
N TYR A 23 0.99 3.10 -7.19
CA TYR A 23 2.37 3.26 -6.71
C TYR A 23 3.39 3.10 -7.84
N ASP A 24 3.25 2.02 -8.62
CA ASP A 24 4.21 1.67 -9.66
C ASP A 24 4.19 2.64 -10.84
N THR A 25 3.00 3.13 -11.21
CA THR A 25 2.83 4.13 -12.29
C THR A 25 2.90 5.57 -11.80
N LYS A 26 3.02 5.81 -10.49
CA LYS A 26 3.00 7.14 -9.86
C LYS A 26 1.71 7.91 -10.18
N ASP A 27 0.60 7.21 -10.29
CA ASP A 27 -0.72 7.79 -10.55
C ASP A 27 -1.39 8.15 -9.22
N TRP A 28 -1.10 9.36 -8.75
CA TRP A 28 -1.56 9.84 -7.45
C TRP A 28 -3.07 10.10 -7.41
N ALA A 29 -3.68 10.42 -8.55
CA ALA A 29 -5.14 10.59 -8.65
C ALA A 29 -5.86 9.24 -8.54
N LEU A 30 -5.29 8.21 -9.17
CA LEU A 30 -5.78 6.83 -9.02
C LEU A 30 -5.64 6.35 -7.57
N LEU A 31 -4.50 6.62 -6.92
CA LEU A 31 -4.33 6.32 -5.50
C LEU A 31 -5.40 7.03 -4.65
N ALA A 32 -5.62 8.33 -4.88
CA ALA A 32 -6.62 9.12 -4.15
C ALA A 32 -8.03 8.53 -4.25
N SER A 33 -8.38 7.96 -5.41
CA SER A 33 -9.72 7.40 -5.68
C SER A 33 -10.09 6.18 -4.84
N ILE A 34 -9.10 5.52 -4.22
CA ILE A 34 -9.29 4.32 -3.40
C ILE A 34 -8.95 4.53 -1.92
N CYS A 35 -8.42 5.70 -1.55
CA CYS A 35 -8.08 6.02 -0.17
C CYS A 35 -9.33 6.42 0.63
N ALA A 36 -9.38 5.99 1.89
CA ALA A 36 -10.25 6.58 2.89
C ALA A 36 -9.82 8.03 3.18
N ASP A 37 -10.69 8.82 3.82
CA ASP A 37 -10.38 10.22 4.14
C ASP A 37 -9.28 10.36 5.20
N GLU A 38 -9.17 9.37 6.10
CA GLU A 38 -8.06 9.20 7.04
C GLU A 38 -7.31 7.90 6.70
N MET A 39 -6.00 8.00 6.55
CA MET A 39 -5.12 6.87 6.26
C MET A 39 -4.27 6.55 7.49
N TRP A 40 -4.15 5.27 7.80
CA TRP A 40 -3.25 4.78 8.85
C TRP A 40 -2.13 3.95 8.25
N ILE A 41 -0.89 4.42 8.41
CA ILE A 41 0.31 3.68 8.04
C ILE A 41 0.96 3.05 9.28
N CYS A 42 1.40 1.80 9.15
CA CYS A 42 2.09 1.04 10.18
C CYS A 42 3.52 0.70 9.71
N TYR A 43 4.41 1.70 9.70
CA TYR A 43 5.74 1.59 9.10
C TYR A 43 6.89 1.46 10.11
N ASP A 44 6.62 1.27 11.40
CA ASP A 44 7.68 1.16 12.42
C ASP A 44 8.66 0.00 12.18
N LYS A 45 8.24 -1.02 11.41
CA LYS A 45 9.10 -2.16 11.02
C LYS A 45 9.90 -1.91 9.73
N LEU A 46 9.64 -0.80 9.04
CA LEU A 46 10.39 -0.40 7.85
C LEU A 46 11.56 0.50 8.28
N ASN A 47 12.77 0.19 7.82
CA ASN A 47 13.96 1.03 8.03
C ASN A 47 13.96 2.27 7.12
N MET A 48 12.85 3.01 7.10
CA MET A 48 12.62 4.19 6.27
C MET A 48 12.54 5.49 7.09
N GLY A 49 12.63 5.40 8.41
CA GLY A 49 12.50 6.56 9.31
C GLY A 49 11.09 7.14 9.39
N ILE A 50 10.09 6.45 8.83
CA ILE A 50 8.68 6.85 8.87
C ILE A 50 8.03 6.17 10.07
N ARG A 51 7.50 6.97 11.00
CA ARG A 51 6.75 6.47 12.15
C ARG A 51 5.34 6.06 11.74
N SER A 52 4.79 5.07 12.42
CA SER A 52 3.36 4.77 12.30
C SER A 52 2.54 5.97 12.76
N GLN A 53 1.56 6.36 11.95
CA GLN A 53 0.72 7.52 12.22
C GLN A 53 -0.58 7.45 11.42
N LYS A 54 -1.60 8.13 11.93
CA LYS A 54 -2.81 8.48 11.18
C LYS A 54 -2.63 9.85 10.55
N MET A 55 -3.11 10.02 9.33
CA MET A 55 -3.05 11.29 8.63
C MET A 55 -4.20 11.45 7.63
N PRO A 56 -4.55 12.68 7.27
CA PRO A 56 -5.45 12.94 6.14
C PRO A 56 -4.96 12.30 4.85
N LYS A 57 -5.90 11.90 3.99
CA LYS A 57 -5.63 11.37 2.63
C LYS A 57 -4.64 12.22 1.84
N ASP A 58 -4.78 13.54 1.87
CA ASP A 58 -3.94 14.45 1.10
C ASP A 58 -2.49 14.47 1.62
N ASP A 59 -2.29 14.34 2.93
CA ASP A 59 -0.97 14.24 3.54
C ASP A 59 -0.31 12.90 3.20
N PHE A 60 -1.09 11.81 3.19
CA PHE A 60 -0.61 10.49 2.76
C PHE A 60 -0.11 10.49 1.33
N ILE A 61 -0.88 11.09 0.41
CA ILE A 61 -0.49 11.20 -1.00
C ILE A 61 0.72 12.13 -1.16
N SER A 62 0.73 13.26 -0.45
CA SER A 62 1.85 14.21 -0.49
C SER A 62 3.16 13.59 0.00
N MET A 63 3.09 12.77 1.06
CA MET A 63 4.24 12.01 1.56
C MET A 63 4.78 11.07 0.47
N LEU A 64 3.93 10.20 -0.11
CA LEU A 64 4.35 9.18 -1.06
C LEU A 64 4.84 9.74 -2.40
N SER A 65 4.20 10.82 -2.88
CA SER A 65 4.57 11.52 -4.11
C SER A 65 5.82 12.40 -3.97
N GLY A 66 6.40 12.50 -2.78
CA GLY A 66 7.67 13.18 -2.56
C GLY A 66 8.85 12.48 -3.26
N SER A 67 9.83 13.27 -3.69
CA SER A 67 11.05 12.78 -4.38
C SER A 67 11.98 11.93 -3.51
N GLN A 68 11.78 11.94 -2.19
CA GLN A 68 12.47 11.07 -1.23
C GLN A 68 11.84 9.69 -1.13
N LEU A 69 10.60 9.51 -1.60
CA LEU A 69 9.87 8.26 -1.67
C LEU A 69 9.57 7.89 -3.13
N LEU A 70 8.34 7.48 -3.42
CA LEU A 70 7.94 6.93 -4.72
C LEU A 70 7.87 7.98 -5.82
N GLY A 71 7.72 9.26 -5.49
CA GLY A 71 7.69 10.35 -6.47
C GLY A 71 9.00 10.64 -7.20
N ASN A 72 10.10 9.96 -6.84
CA ASN A 72 11.35 10.16 -7.53
C ASN A 72 11.26 9.72 -9.01
N PRO A 73 11.51 10.60 -10.00
CA PRO A 73 11.39 10.24 -11.42
C PRO A 73 12.47 9.24 -11.88
N LYS A 74 13.55 9.07 -11.11
CA LYS A 74 14.59 8.08 -11.37
C LYS A 74 14.36 6.75 -10.65
N LEU A 75 13.25 6.60 -9.94
CA LEU A 75 12.86 5.38 -9.22
C LEU A 75 11.71 4.68 -9.95
N SER A 76 11.94 3.45 -10.35
CA SER A 76 10.91 2.52 -10.83
C SER A 76 10.65 1.46 -9.76
N THR A 77 9.40 1.07 -9.58
CA THR A 77 9.00 0.02 -8.63
C THR A 77 8.06 -0.98 -9.27
N GLN A 78 7.99 -2.18 -8.69
CA GLN A 78 6.92 -3.13 -8.93
C GLN A 78 6.48 -3.74 -7.60
N HIS A 79 5.28 -3.43 -7.14
CA HIS A 79 4.67 -4.01 -5.94
C HIS A 79 3.84 -5.24 -6.35
N PHE A 80 4.54 -6.37 -6.52
CA PHE A 80 3.92 -7.63 -6.91
C PHE A 80 3.17 -8.26 -5.74
N LEU A 81 1.87 -8.49 -5.94
CA LEU A 81 0.96 -9.09 -4.98
C LEU A 81 0.79 -10.59 -5.29
N GLY A 82 1.09 -11.44 -4.31
CA GLY A 82 0.89 -12.89 -4.38
C GLY A 82 -0.47 -13.32 -3.83
N ASN A 83 -0.48 -14.44 -3.10
CA ASN A 83 -1.69 -14.91 -2.43
C ASN A 83 -2.10 -13.98 -1.29
N VAL A 84 -3.39 -13.99 -0.97
CA VAL A 84 -3.99 -13.22 0.12
C VAL A 84 -4.93 -14.10 0.93
N LEU A 85 -4.92 -13.88 2.25
CA LEU A 85 -5.94 -14.36 3.18
C LEU A 85 -6.75 -13.15 3.65
N PHE A 86 -8.09 -13.25 3.56
CA PHE A 86 -9.00 -12.24 4.08
C PHE A 86 -9.66 -12.73 5.36
N GLU A 87 -9.65 -11.88 6.39
CA GLU A 87 -10.27 -12.15 7.69
C GLU A 87 -11.09 -10.95 8.14
N ALA A 88 -12.28 -11.19 8.69
CA ALA A 88 -13.05 -10.15 9.37
C ALA A 88 -12.41 -9.86 10.74
N VAL A 89 -12.20 -8.59 11.05
CA VAL A 89 -11.61 -8.12 12.30
C VAL A 89 -12.63 -7.28 13.04
N GLN A 90 -13.04 -7.76 14.21
CA GLN A 90 -13.98 -7.05 15.07
C GLN A 90 -13.23 -5.97 15.87
N THR A 91 -13.61 -4.70 15.70
CA THR A 91 -13.10 -3.62 16.56
C THR A 91 -14.05 -3.40 17.74
N ARG A 92 -13.52 -3.08 18.92
CA ARG A 92 -14.29 -3.05 20.19
C ARG A 92 -15.27 -1.87 20.31
N GLU A 93 -15.28 -0.91 19.38
CA GLU A 93 -15.90 0.41 19.59
C GLU A 93 -17.03 0.75 18.61
N SER A 94 -17.28 -0.03 17.56
CA SER A 94 -18.44 0.16 16.67
C SER A 94 -18.70 -1.11 15.86
N GLU A 95 -19.92 -1.28 15.32
CA GLU A 95 -20.31 -2.35 14.37
C GLU A 95 -19.56 -2.25 13.02
N ILE A 96 -18.26 -1.95 13.03
CA ILE A 96 -17.42 -1.97 11.84
C ILE A 96 -16.72 -3.31 11.80
N ASP A 97 -17.24 -4.20 10.94
CA ASP A 97 -16.54 -5.39 10.47
C ASP A 97 -15.42 -4.95 9.51
N VAL A 98 -14.27 -4.52 10.04
CA VAL A 98 -13.09 -4.20 9.22
C VAL A 98 -12.58 -5.49 8.58
N VAL A 99 -12.22 -5.47 7.31
CA VAL A 99 -11.58 -6.64 6.69
C VAL A 99 -10.07 -6.45 6.66
N CYS A 100 -9.32 -7.44 7.13
CA CYS A 100 -7.87 -7.51 6.96
C CYS A 100 -7.53 -8.44 5.79
N GLY A 101 -6.84 -7.92 4.78
CA GLY A 101 -6.18 -8.72 3.76
C GLY A 101 -4.69 -8.85 4.06
N GLU A 102 -4.21 -10.05 4.36
CA GLU A 102 -2.78 -10.35 4.51
C GLU A 102 -2.22 -10.87 3.18
N TRP A 103 -1.48 -10.01 2.48
CA TRP A 103 -0.94 -10.25 1.15
C TRP A 103 0.52 -10.71 1.22
N GLN A 104 0.86 -11.76 0.49
CA GLN A 104 2.23 -11.96 0.05
C GLN A 104 2.63 -10.79 -0.85
N ILE A 105 3.76 -10.14 -0.56
CA ILE A 105 4.25 -9.03 -1.37
C ILE A 105 5.73 -9.18 -1.68
N MET A 106 6.07 -8.79 -2.90
CA MET A 106 7.43 -8.57 -3.35
C MET A 106 7.50 -7.20 -4.03
N ALA A 107 8.31 -6.30 -3.49
CA ALA A 107 8.52 -4.96 -4.02
C ALA A 107 9.92 -4.85 -4.62
N SER A 108 10.01 -4.90 -5.95
CA SER A 108 11.26 -4.63 -6.66
C SER A 108 11.41 -3.13 -6.87
N HIS A 109 12.64 -2.64 -6.76
CA HIS A 109 12.96 -1.24 -6.92
C HIS A 109 14.21 -1.11 -7.78
N GLN A 110 14.19 -0.12 -8.67
CA GLN A 110 15.31 0.25 -9.52
C GLN A 110 15.49 1.75 -9.47
N ARG A 111 16.67 2.23 -9.10
CA ARG A 111 17.00 3.66 -9.07
C ARG A 111 18.22 3.97 -9.91
N VAL A 112 18.10 4.98 -10.77
CA VAL A 112 19.23 5.55 -11.51
C VAL A 112 19.86 6.68 -10.69
N LEU A 113 21.15 6.58 -10.41
CA LEU A 113 21.94 7.56 -9.66
C LEU A 113 22.46 8.70 -10.55
N PRO A 114 23.02 9.79 -9.98
CA PRO A 114 23.54 10.92 -10.75
C PRO A 114 24.67 10.55 -11.72
N ASP A 115 25.47 9.54 -11.41
CA ASP A 115 26.57 9.00 -12.22
C ASP A 115 26.10 7.97 -13.26
N SER A 116 24.78 7.79 -13.42
CA SER A 116 24.16 6.78 -14.28
C SER A 116 24.30 5.34 -13.80
N GLU A 117 24.84 5.09 -12.59
CA GLU A 117 24.78 3.78 -11.96
C GLU A 117 23.31 3.43 -11.67
N MET A 118 22.94 2.17 -11.93
CA MET A 118 21.62 1.63 -11.60
C MET A 118 21.72 0.74 -10.37
N LYS A 119 20.99 1.09 -9.31
CA LYS A 119 20.86 0.28 -8.10
C LYS A 119 19.52 -0.40 -8.08
N CYS A 120 19.54 -1.71 -7.84
CA CYS A 120 18.34 -2.53 -7.69
C CYS A 120 18.29 -3.14 -6.29
N TRP A 121 17.11 -3.15 -5.69
CA TRP A 121 16.88 -3.88 -4.45
C TRP A 121 15.49 -4.51 -4.45
N LEU A 122 15.38 -5.58 -3.68
CA LEU A 122 14.16 -6.36 -3.53
C LEU A 122 13.77 -6.35 -2.05
N SER A 123 12.49 -6.16 -1.79
CA SER A 123 11.90 -6.39 -0.48
C SER A 123 10.77 -7.39 -0.62
N GLN A 124 10.65 -8.32 0.33
CA GLN A 124 9.60 -9.33 0.32
C GLN A 124 9.07 -9.54 1.73
N GLY A 125 7.81 -9.96 1.83
CA GLY A 125 7.20 -10.25 3.11
C GLY A 125 5.69 -10.32 3.01
N TYR A 126 5.03 -9.88 4.07
CA TYR A 126 3.58 -9.86 4.20
C TYR A 126 3.10 -8.43 4.46
N LEU A 127 2.14 -7.98 3.67
CA LEU A 127 1.50 -6.66 3.77
C LEU A 127 0.07 -6.84 4.26
N LYS A 128 -0.31 -6.10 5.30
CA LYS A 128 -1.70 -6.06 5.77
C LYS A 128 -2.37 -4.80 5.25
N HIS A 129 -3.47 -4.99 4.53
CA HIS A 129 -4.41 -3.93 4.20
C HIS A 129 -5.67 -4.09 5.05
N PHE A 130 -6.12 -2.99 5.62
CA PHE A 130 -7.38 -2.90 6.32
C PHE A 130 -8.34 -2.10 5.43
N TYR A 131 -9.50 -2.68 5.14
CA TYR A 131 -10.54 -2.10 4.28
C TYR A 131 -11.77 -1.74 5.09
#